data_AF-A0A5C6TH46-F1
#
_entry.id   AF-A0A5C6TH46-F1
#
_cell.length_a   1.000
_cell.length_b   1.000
_cell.length_c   1.000
_cell.angle_alpha   90.00
_cell.angle_beta   90.00
_cell.angle_gamma   90.00
#
_symmetry.space_group_name_H-M   'P 1'
#
loop_
_entity.id
_entity.type
_entity.pdbx_description
1 polymer ?
#
loop_
_entity_poly.entity_id
_entity_poly.type
_entity_poly.pdbx_seq_one_letter_code
_entity_poly.pdbx_strand_id
1 'polypeptide(L)'
;MVLGWRLLVRYFFFFFFFFFFFFFFFFCLLTVAVKKLISQEKKLDKDEEEAGEDLLKLHEELATLQARMAVAAGRLSRIRKTKNKVKERRASEFRRGIQGLEGEDKLAEELSRRENEASEELQSLNPEGIDWDSLGLGDFNFDPLSSDVVGESSSGVVGH
;
A
#
# COMPACT_ATOMS: atom_id res chain seq x y z
N MET A 1 -52.69 38.62 87.22
CA MET A 1 -51.87 37.44 86.83
C MET A 1 -52.57 36.48 85.88
N VAL A 2 -53.87 36.21 86.00
CA VAL A 2 -54.59 35.19 85.19
C VAL A 2 -54.66 35.51 83.68
N LEU A 3 -54.78 36.78 83.28
CA LEU A 3 -54.81 37.14 81.84
C LEU A 3 -53.48 36.87 81.11
N GLY A 4 -52.34 37.01 81.80
CA GLY A 4 -51.01 36.79 81.20
C GLY A 4 -50.74 35.31 80.85
N TRP A 5 -51.21 34.39 81.69
CA TRP A 5 -51.06 32.95 81.47
C TRP A 5 -51.81 32.48 80.22
N ARG A 6 -53.03 32.98 80.00
CA ARG A 6 -53.85 32.61 78.82
C ARG A 6 -53.22 33.10 77.51
N LEU A 7 -52.59 34.27 77.51
CA LEU A 7 -51.88 34.81 76.35
C LEU A 7 -50.62 34.01 76.02
N LEU A 8 -49.87 33.60 77.05
CA LEU A 8 -48.64 32.82 76.89
C LEU A 8 -48.91 31.43 76.30
N VAL A 9 -49.96 30.75 76.76
CA VAL A 9 -50.38 29.45 76.20
C VAL A 9 -50.81 29.57 74.73
N ARG A 10 -51.52 30.65 74.37
CA ARG A 10 -51.95 30.89 72.98
C ARG A 10 -50.77 31.19 72.06
N TYR A 11 -49.79 31.96 72.53
CA TYR A 11 -48.57 32.25 71.77
C TYR A 11 -47.71 30.99 71.59
N PHE A 12 -47.55 30.18 72.63
CA PHE A 12 -46.80 28.92 72.55
C PHE A 12 -47.41 27.95 71.54
N PHE A 13 -48.74 27.78 71.56
CA PHE A 13 -49.43 26.93 70.59
C PHE A 13 -49.34 27.46 69.16
N PHE A 14 -49.47 28.79 68.98
CA PHE A 14 -49.31 29.42 67.67
C PHE A 14 -47.88 29.26 67.11
N PHE A 15 -46.87 29.45 67.95
CA PHE A 15 -45.47 29.26 67.59
C PHE A 15 -45.19 27.80 67.20
N PHE A 16 -45.70 26.83 67.98
CA PHE A 16 -45.57 25.41 67.68
C PHE A 16 -46.25 25.02 66.35
N PHE A 17 -47.43 25.56 66.09
CA PHE A 17 -48.15 25.35 64.83
C PHE A 17 -47.38 25.93 63.63
N PHE A 18 -46.85 27.16 63.75
CA PHE A 18 -46.03 27.78 62.72
C PHE A 18 -44.75 26.97 62.45
N PHE A 19 -44.09 26.51 63.51
CA PHE A 19 -42.94 25.62 63.43
C PHE A 19 -43.28 24.34 62.65
N PHE A 20 -44.38 23.67 62.99
CA PHE A 20 -44.82 22.46 62.28
C PHE A 20 -45.08 22.71 60.78
N PHE A 21 -45.71 23.84 60.43
CA PHE A 21 -45.90 24.25 59.03
C PHE A 21 -44.57 24.46 58.29
N PHE A 22 -43.58 25.04 58.96
CA PHE A 22 -42.24 25.21 58.41
C PHE A 22 -41.55 23.86 58.14
N PHE A 23 -41.63 22.89 59.05
CA PHE A 23 -41.10 21.54 58.80
C PHE A 23 -41.81 20.83 57.66
N PHE A 24 -43.14 20.96 57.59
CA PHE A 24 -43.90 20.36 56.51
C PHE A 24 -43.46 20.90 55.14
N PHE A 25 -43.34 22.23 55.02
CA PHE A 25 -42.87 22.86 53.79
C PHE A 25 -41.44 22.44 53.44
N PHE A 26 -40.54 22.45 54.42
CA PHE A 26 -39.16 22.02 54.24
C PHE A 26 -39.07 20.55 53.78
N PHE A 27 -39.84 19.67 54.41
CA PHE A 27 -39.88 18.25 54.08
C PHE A 27 -40.43 17.99 52.67
N CYS A 28 -41.49 18.71 52.28
CA CYS A 28 -42.03 18.63 50.92
C CYS A 28 -41.00 19.06 49.88
N LEU A 29 -40.32 20.19 50.09
CA LEU A 29 -39.27 20.67 49.18
C LEU A 29 -38.09 19.70 49.10
N LEU A 30 -37.63 19.18 50.24
CA LEU A 30 -36.55 18.20 50.32
C LEU A 30 -36.89 16.94 49.53
N THR A 31 -38.12 16.43 49.67
CA THR A 31 -38.58 15.23 48.96
C THR A 31 -38.59 15.44 47.45
N VAL A 32 -39.03 16.60 46.97
CA VAL A 32 -39.02 16.93 45.53
C VAL A 32 -37.59 17.04 45.02
N ALA A 33 -36.70 17.69 45.77
CA ALA A 33 -35.29 17.83 45.42
C ALA A 33 -34.60 16.46 45.32
N VAL A 34 -34.79 15.58 46.30
CA VAL A 34 -34.21 14.22 46.31
C VAL A 34 -34.73 13.40 45.13
N LYS A 35 -36.04 13.44 44.84
CA LYS A 35 -36.60 12.74 43.67
C LYS A 35 -36.00 13.21 42.35
N LYS A 36 -35.76 14.53 42.21
CA LYS A 36 -35.13 15.09 41.04
C LYS A 36 -33.68 14.63 40.91
N LEU A 37 -32.92 14.60 42.01
CA LEU A 37 -31.54 14.08 42.03
C LEU A 37 -31.49 12.61 41.61
N ILE A 38 -32.33 11.76 42.20
CA ILE A 38 -32.41 10.33 41.82
C ILE A 38 -32.76 10.16 40.33
N SER A 39 -33.68 10.98 39.80
CA SER A 39 -34.02 10.94 38.38
C SER A 39 -32.88 11.42 37.48
N GLN A 40 -32.07 12.37 37.95
CA GLN A 40 -30.90 12.85 37.21
C GLN A 40 -29.78 11.81 37.24
N GLU A 41 -29.51 11.21 38.39
CA GLU A 41 -28.55 10.12 38.55
C GLU A 41 -28.88 8.96 37.61
N LYS A 42 -30.13 8.47 37.63
CA LYS A 42 -30.56 7.42 36.69
C LYS A 42 -30.47 7.79 35.21
N LYS A 43 -30.50 9.08 34.89
CA LYS A 43 -30.31 9.53 33.51
C LYS A 43 -28.82 9.53 33.17
N LEU A 44 -27.98 10.05 34.07
CA LEU A 44 -26.53 10.04 33.93
C LEU A 44 -26.00 8.61 33.81
N ASP A 45 -26.49 7.67 34.62
CA ASP A 45 -26.08 6.26 34.54
C ASP A 45 -26.36 5.66 33.15
N LYS A 46 -27.51 5.99 32.55
CA LYS A 46 -27.88 5.53 31.21
C LYS A 46 -27.03 6.19 30.12
N ASP A 47 -26.83 7.50 30.24
CA ASP A 47 -26.00 8.26 29.30
C ASP A 47 -24.54 7.76 29.37
N GLU A 48 -24.05 7.36 30.56
CA GLU A 48 -22.73 6.75 30.76
C GLU A 48 -22.64 5.34 30.18
N GLU A 49 -23.67 4.50 30.37
CA GLU A 49 -23.74 3.17 29.77
C GLU A 49 -23.74 3.25 28.23
N GLU A 50 -24.56 4.12 27.64
CA GLU A 50 -24.60 4.35 26.17
C GLU A 50 -23.26 4.85 25.64
N ALA A 51 -22.63 5.82 26.32
CA ALA A 51 -21.30 6.31 25.95
C ALA A 51 -20.23 5.22 26.06
N GLY A 52 -20.35 4.32 27.05
CA GLY A 52 -19.48 3.15 27.20
C GLY A 52 -19.61 2.15 26.06
N GLU A 53 -20.83 1.84 25.64
CA GLU A 53 -21.10 0.97 24.49
C GLU A 53 -20.55 1.57 23.17
N ASP A 54 -20.78 2.86 22.94
CA ASP A 54 -20.24 3.57 21.77
C ASP A 54 -18.71 3.55 21.76
N LEU A 55 -18.07 3.76 22.91
CA LEU A 55 -16.61 3.69 23.02
C LEU A 55 -16.07 2.30 22.70
N LEU A 56 -16.73 1.24 23.18
CA LEU A 56 -16.36 -0.14 22.87
C LEU A 56 -16.47 -0.44 21.38
N LYS A 57 -17.57 -0.02 20.75
CA LYS A 57 -17.78 -0.17 19.31
C LYS A 57 -16.70 0.55 18.51
N LEU A 58 -16.36 1.78 18.89
CA LEU A 58 -15.31 2.55 18.24
C LEU A 58 -13.95 1.87 18.37
N HIS A 59 -13.66 1.26 19.52
CA HIS A 59 -12.44 0.49 19.73
C HIS A 59 -12.37 -0.76 18.84
N GLU A 60 -13.48 -1.48 18.69
CA GLU A 60 -13.58 -2.60 17.76
C GLU A 60 -13.35 -2.16 16.31
N GLU A 61 -14.01 -1.09 15.87
CA GLU A 61 -13.82 -0.53 14.53
C GLU A 61 -12.35 -0.14 14.29
N LEU A 62 -11.71 0.50 15.27
CA LEU A 62 -10.30 0.86 15.18
C LEU A 62 -9.39 -0.37 15.07
N ALA A 63 -9.66 -1.43 15.85
CA ALA A 63 -8.90 -2.67 15.78
C ALA A 63 -9.04 -3.36 14.42
N THR A 64 -10.26 -3.40 13.85
CA THR A 64 -10.48 -3.97 12.52
C THR A 64 -9.77 -3.16 11.43
N LEU A 65 -9.79 -1.83 11.54
CA LEU A 65 -9.11 -0.94 10.60
C LEU A 65 -7.59 -1.13 10.68
N GLN A 66 -7.03 -1.21 11.88
CA GLN A 66 -5.60 -1.47 12.09
C GLN A 66 -5.19 -2.83 11.49
N ALA A 67 -5.99 -3.87 11.67
CA ALA A 67 -5.74 -5.18 11.05
C ALA A 67 -5.73 -5.10 9.52
N ARG A 68 -6.70 -4.38 8.92
CA ARG A 68 -6.73 -4.14 7.46
C ARG A 68 -5.51 -3.37 6.98
N MET A 69 -5.10 -2.34 7.72
CA MET A 69 -3.89 -1.57 7.40
C MET A 69 -2.63 -2.43 7.45
N ALA A 70 -2.48 -3.27 8.48
CA ALA A 70 -1.35 -4.19 8.61
C ALA A 70 -1.26 -5.17 7.42
N VAL A 71 -2.40 -5.73 6.99
CA VAL A 71 -2.46 -6.61 5.81
C VAL A 71 -2.07 -5.86 4.54
N ALA A 72 -2.61 -4.65 4.32
CA ALA A 72 -2.29 -3.84 3.16
C ALA A 72 -0.80 -3.44 3.13
N ALA A 73 -0.24 -3.03 4.26
CA ALA A 73 1.18 -2.72 4.40
C ALA A 73 2.07 -3.94 4.11
N GLY A 74 1.68 -5.12 4.60
CA GLY A 74 2.35 -6.38 4.30
C GLY A 74 2.36 -6.70 2.81
N ARG A 75 1.22 -6.56 2.13
CA ARG A 75 1.11 -6.74 0.67
C ARG A 75 2.01 -5.75 -0.09
N LEU A 76 1.98 -4.48 0.29
CA LEU A 76 2.81 -3.45 -0.32
C LEU A 76 4.32 -3.74 -0.17
N SER A 77 4.73 -4.19 1.02
CA SER A 77 6.13 -4.60 1.27
C SER A 77 6.57 -5.73 0.35
N ARG A 78 5.73 -6.75 0.16
CA ARG A 78 6.00 -7.85 -0.79
C ARG A 78 6.13 -7.36 -2.22
N ILE A 79 5.21 -6.51 -2.67
CA ILE A 79 5.24 -5.91 -4.02
C ILE A 79 6.55 -5.13 -4.24
N ARG A 80 6.96 -4.31 -3.27
CA ARG A 80 8.22 -3.55 -3.34
C ARG A 80 9.42 -4.49 -3.44
N LYS A 81 9.46 -5.57 -2.66
CA LYS A 81 10.53 -6.59 -2.75
C LYS A 81 10.59 -7.23 -4.13
N THR A 82 9.44 -7.65 -4.68
CA THR A 82 9.38 -8.25 -6.03
C THR A 82 9.81 -7.24 -7.09
N LYS A 83 9.33 -5.99 -7.02
CA LYS A 83 9.72 -4.92 -7.94
C LYS A 83 11.23 -4.70 -7.93
N ASN A 84 11.85 -4.67 -6.75
CA ASN A 84 13.30 -4.49 -6.63
C ASN A 84 14.06 -5.67 -7.24
N LYS A 85 13.65 -6.91 -6.97
CA LYS A 85 14.25 -8.11 -7.56
C LYS A 85 14.14 -8.12 -9.09
N VAL A 86 13.00 -7.72 -9.64
CA VAL A 86 12.80 -7.63 -11.10
C VAL A 86 13.71 -6.54 -11.69
N LYS A 87 13.83 -5.39 -11.04
CA LYS A 87 14.72 -4.31 -11.46
C LYS A 87 16.18 -4.75 -11.46
N GLU A 88 16.61 -5.47 -10.42
CA GLU A 88 17.96 -6.02 -10.29
C GLU A 88 18.25 -7.05 -11.39
N ARG A 89 17.34 -8.01 -11.62
CA ARG A 89 17.46 -8.98 -12.72
C ARG A 89 17.53 -8.29 -14.08
N ARG A 90 16.69 -7.29 -14.34
CA ARG A 90 16.74 -6.53 -15.59
C ARG A 90 18.09 -5.83 -15.78
N ALA A 91 18.65 -5.27 -14.70
CA ALA A 91 19.95 -4.62 -14.75
C ALA A 91 21.10 -5.63 -14.97
N SER A 92 21.03 -6.84 -14.41
CA SER A 92 22.03 -7.89 -14.64
C SER A 92 21.98 -8.42 -16.06
N GLU A 93 20.77 -8.66 -16.59
CA GLU A 93 20.58 -9.11 -17.97
C GLU A 93 21.07 -8.07 -18.97
N PHE A 94 20.73 -6.80 -18.74
CA PHE A 94 21.22 -5.70 -19.57
C PHE A 94 22.76 -5.63 -19.58
N ARG A 95 23.40 -5.75 -18.41
CA ARG A 95 24.87 -5.73 -18.31
C ARG A 95 25.51 -6.91 -19.04
N ARG A 96 24.93 -8.11 -18.92
CA ARG A 96 25.41 -9.31 -19.61
C ARG A 96 25.29 -9.19 -21.13
N GLY A 97 24.16 -8.66 -21.63
CA GLY A 97 23.97 -8.44 -23.06
C GLY A 97 25.01 -7.51 -23.67
N ILE A 98 25.29 -6.38 -23.01
CA ILE A 98 26.31 -5.42 -23.49
C ILE A 98 27.72 -6.06 -23.55
N GLN A 99 28.10 -6.85 -22.54
CA GLN A 99 29.40 -7.54 -22.54
C GLN A 99 29.50 -8.63 -23.62
N GLY A 100 28.38 -9.26 -23.98
CA GLY A 100 28.34 -10.23 -25.08
C GLY A 100 28.63 -9.58 -26.43
N LEU A 101 27.99 -8.45 -26.71
CA LEU A 101 28.17 -7.70 -27.96
C LEU A 101 29.63 -7.24 -28.15
N GLU A 102 30.27 -6.71 -27.10
CA GLU A 102 31.68 -6.29 -27.19
C GLU A 102 32.64 -7.45 -27.46
N GLY A 103 32.32 -8.65 -26.96
CA GLY A 103 33.07 -9.87 -27.26
C GLY A 103 32.84 -10.39 -28.68
N GLU A 104 31.60 -10.34 -29.16
CA GLU A 104 31.23 -10.71 -30.52
C GLU A 104 31.86 -9.78 -31.56
N ASP A 105 31.84 -8.46 -31.33
CA ASP A 105 32.48 -7.47 -32.20
C ASP A 105 33.99 -7.72 -32.34
N LYS A 106 34.67 -8.00 -31.22
CA LYS A 106 36.10 -8.32 -31.22
C LYS A 106 36.41 -9.64 -31.93
N LEU A 107 35.54 -10.64 -31.76
CA LEU A 107 35.69 -11.92 -32.47
C LEU A 107 35.45 -11.75 -33.97
N ALA A 108 34.46 -10.96 -34.38
CA ALA A 108 34.19 -10.64 -35.78
C ALA A 108 35.36 -9.90 -36.44
N GLU A 109 35.97 -8.94 -35.72
CA GLU A 109 37.16 -8.22 -36.18
C GLU A 109 38.37 -9.16 -36.38
N GLU A 110 38.63 -10.07 -35.43
CA GLU A 110 39.68 -11.09 -35.58
C GLU A 110 39.39 -12.12 -36.68
N LEU A 111 38.12 -12.45 -36.92
CA LEU A 111 37.72 -13.38 -37.98
C LEU A 111 37.94 -12.76 -39.36
N SER A 112 37.52 -11.49 -39.52
CA SER A 112 37.77 -10.71 -40.75
C SER A 112 39.28 -10.51 -40.99
N ARG A 113 40.07 -10.30 -39.94
CA ARG A 113 41.52 -10.22 -40.07
C ARG A 113 42.12 -11.53 -40.58
N ARG A 114 41.72 -12.68 -40.02
CA ARG A 114 42.17 -14.00 -40.49
C ARG A 114 41.71 -14.32 -41.90
N GLU A 115 40.51 -13.92 -42.27
CA GLU A 115 39.98 -14.08 -43.62
C GLU A 115 40.81 -13.28 -44.63
N ASN A 116 41.18 -12.04 -44.29
CA ASN A 116 42.07 -11.22 -45.12
C ASN A 116 43.47 -11.82 -45.21
N GLU A 117 44.06 -12.26 -44.08
CA GLU A 117 45.37 -12.94 -44.07
C GLU A 117 45.35 -14.20 -44.95
N ALA A 118 44.30 -15.04 -44.85
CA ALA A 118 44.15 -16.23 -45.68
C ALA A 118 43.93 -15.89 -47.17
N SER A 119 43.20 -14.82 -47.46
CA SER A 119 42.99 -14.34 -48.83
C SER A 119 44.29 -13.80 -49.45
N GLU A 120 45.10 -13.07 -48.68
CA GLU A 120 46.41 -12.56 -49.09
C GLU A 120 47.40 -13.72 -49.32
N GLU A 121 47.42 -14.74 -48.45
CA GLU A 121 48.23 -15.95 -48.63
C GLU A 121 47.85 -16.69 -49.92
N LEU A 122 46.55 -16.90 -50.18
CA LEU A 122 46.07 -17.52 -51.40
C LEU A 122 46.43 -16.70 -52.66
N GLN A 123 46.36 -15.36 -52.56
CA GLN A 123 46.76 -14.47 -53.66
C GLN A 123 48.27 -14.50 -53.91
N SER A 124 49.09 -14.66 -52.86
CA SER A 124 50.55 -14.80 -52.97
C SER A 124 50.99 -16.15 -53.54
N LEU A 125 50.17 -17.18 -53.34
CA LEU A 125 50.35 -18.53 -53.88
C LEU A 125 49.78 -18.68 -55.29
N ASN A 126 49.04 -17.67 -55.78
CA ASN A 126 48.53 -17.63 -57.15
C ASN A 126 49.67 -17.24 -58.10
N PRO A 127 50.19 -18.17 -58.93
CA PRO A 127 51.13 -17.78 -59.98
C PRO A 127 50.37 -16.90 -60.97
N GLU A 128 50.84 -15.67 -61.19
CA GLU A 128 50.29 -14.73 -62.17
C GLU A 128 50.00 -15.46 -63.49
N GLY A 129 48.71 -15.64 -63.82
CA GLY A 129 48.28 -16.16 -65.12
C GLY A 129 47.14 -17.17 -65.14
N ILE A 130 46.55 -17.60 -64.01
CA ILE A 130 45.36 -18.45 -64.03
C ILE A 130 44.10 -17.60 -63.83
N ASP A 131 43.37 -17.43 -64.93
CA ASP A 131 42.00 -16.90 -64.96
C ASP A 131 41.05 -17.98 -64.44
N TRP A 132 40.66 -17.87 -63.16
CA TRP A 132 39.80 -18.85 -62.48
C TRP A 132 38.36 -18.87 -63.03
N ASP A 133 37.93 -17.82 -63.74
CA ASP A 133 36.63 -17.75 -64.43
C ASP A 133 36.58 -18.72 -65.64
N SER A 134 37.73 -18.96 -66.29
CA SER A 134 37.87 -19.88 -67.41
C SER A 134 37.80 -21.38 -67.01
N LEU A 135 38.05 -21.70 -65.74
CA LEU A 135 37.99 -23.07 -65.21
C LEU A 135 36.59 -23.46 -64.68
N GLY A 136 35.59 -22.58 -64.80
CA GLY A 136 34.23 -22.83 -64.30
C GLY A 136 34.12 -22.81 -62.77
N LEU A 137 35.12 -22.23 -62.10
CA LEU A 137 35.21 -22.09 -60.64
C LEU A 137 34.91 -20.65 -60.16
N GLY A 138 34.43 -19.78 -61.06
CA GLY A 138 34.13 -18.36 -60.84
C GLY A 138 32.97 -18.04 -59.88
N ASP A 139 32.60 -18.96 -59.00
CA ASP A 139 31.61 -18.73 -57.95
C ASP A 139 32.09 -19.18 -56.56
N PHE A 140 33.41 -19.11 -56.32
CA PHE A 140 33.89 -18.93 -54.95
C PHE A 140 33.90 -17.44 -54.63
N ASN A 141 32.71 -16.86 -54.68
CA ASN A 141 32.43 -15.63 -53.99
C ASN A 141 32.53 -15.96 -52.49
N PHE A 142 33.69 -15.72 -51.88
CA PHE A 142 33.78 -15.54 -50.42
C PHE A 142 33.15 -14.19 -50.09
N ASP A 143 31.87 -14.06 -50.40
CA ASP A 143 31.02 -13.07 -49.79
C ASP A 143 30.80 -13.56 -48.35
N PRO A 144 31.08 -12.74 -47.32
CA PRO A 144 30.73 -13.10 -45.96
C PRO A 144 29.22 -13.23 -45.95
N LEU A 145 28.74 -14.49 -45.86
CA LEU A 145 27.34 -14.93 -45.85
C LEU A 145 26.43 -13.78 -45.43
N SER A 146 25.92 -13.08 -46.44
CA SER A 146 24.72 -12.27 -46.33
C SER A 146 23.66 -13.28 -45.95
N SER A 147 23.41 -13.41 -44.65
CA SER A 147 22.35 -14.25 -44.11
C SER A 147 21.08 -13.85 -44.85
N ASP A 148 20.65 -14.74 -45.73
CA ASP A 148 19.44 -14.59 -46.51
C ASP A 148 18.33 -14.16 -45.56
N VAL A 149 17.86 -12.93 -45.81
CA VAL A 149 16.60 -12.43 -45.29
C VAL A 149 15.53 -13.32 -45.89
N VAL A 150 15.15 -14.36 -45.16
CA VAL A 150 13.92 -15.12 -45.34
C VAL A 150 12.75 -14.16 -45.14
N GLY A 151 12.37 -13.49 -46.23
CA GLY A 151 11.14 -12.75 -46.37
C GLY A 151 9.99 -13.70 -46.64
N GLU A 152 9.58 -14.46 -45.63
CA GLU A 152 8.32 -15.22 -45.68
C GLU A 152 7.13 -14.33 -45.31
N SER A 153 6.24 -14.20 -46.29
CA SER A 153 4.78 -14.19 -46.15
C SER A 153 4.11 -13.14 -45.26
N SER A 154 3.54 -12.17 -45.95
CA SER A 154 2.22 -11.60 -45.67
C SER A 154 1.19 -12.66 -45.28
N SER A 155 0.59 -12.54 -44.09
CA SER A 155 -0.82 -12.84 -43.84
C SER A 155 -1.24 -12.23 -42.51
N GLY A 156 -2.12 -11.24 -42.55
CA GLY A 156 -2.61 -10.50 -41.39
C GLY A 156 -3.40 -11.34 -40.39
N VAL A 157 -3.29 -10.96 -39.11
CA VAL A 157 -4.23 -11.30 -38.06
C VAL A 157 -4.46 -10.06 -37.21
N VAL A 158 -5.65 -9.49 -37.35
CA VAL A 158 -6.26 -8.51 -36.44
C VAL A 158 -6.61 -9.26 -35.15
N GLY A 159 -6.13 -8.77 -34.01
CA GLY A 159 -6.64 -9.15 -32.70
C GLY A 159 -7.38 -7.97 -32.10
N HIS A 160 -8.52 -8.24 -31.48
CA HIS A 160 -9.12 -7.39 -30.46
C HIS A 160 -8.09 -6.86 -29.45
#